data_AF-A0A6V7Y8D4-F1
#
_entry.id   AF-A0A6V7Y8D4-F1
#
_cell.length_a   1.000
_cell.length_b   1.000
_cell.length_c   1.000
_cell.angle_alpha   90.00
_cell.angle_beta   90.00
_cell.angle_gamma   90.00
#
_symmetry.space_group_name_H-M   'P 1'
#
loop_
_entity.id
_entity.type
_entity.pdbx_description
1 polymer ?
#
loop_
_entity_poly.entity_id
_entity_poly.type
_entity_poly.pdbx_seq_one_letter_code
_entity_poly.pdbx_strand_id
1 'polypeptide(L)'
;MEKEAFLDFEAIDADNFSNFNTGAPCILGIDEAGRGPVLGPMVYGCAIVPADKMEDLKSLGVNDSKILSRSQREKVITKMEASEFVTYSLRIVHPRTISAQMQRRTRLSLNEISHNCIIGLIQHALKRICIQEADSIFPIVGAASIFAKVTRDRRVSNWILDGFTSPKEGIGSGYPSDPMTKCYISRTLDSLFGFSPLVRFSWRTIEKLLGNKAVKNVQGTDDDPLKQRTLKEIWASNGADGKDKHEQHLKHKKGLVRHRFFAGRGIANIDIIV
;
A
#
# COMPACT_ATOMS: atom_id res chain seq x y z
N MET A 1 -2.17 -5.78 -8.02
CA MET A 1 -2.56 -6.06 -6.62
C MET A 1 -2.43 -4.76 -5.85
N GLU A 2 -3.41 -3.87 -5.97
CA GLU A 2 -3.43 -2.61 -5.21
C GLU A 2 -3.96 -2.92 -3.81
N LYS A 3 -3.07 -3.22 -2.87
CA LYS A 3 -3.37 -3.38 -1.45
C LYS A 3 -3.21 -2.05 -0.72
N GLU A 4 -3.84 -0.99 -1.23
CA GLU A 4 -4.04 0.25 -0.47
C GLU A 4 -5.48 0.73 -0.69
N ALA A 5 -6.44 -0.13 -0.36
CA ALA A 5 -7.77 0.36 -0.02
C ALA A 5 -7.66 1.03 1.36
N PHE A 6 -7.07 2.23 1.39
CA PHE A 6 -7.30 3.16 2.48
C PHE A 6 -8.81 3.28 2.64
N LEU A 7 -9.25 3.32 3.89
CA LEU A 7 -10.67 3.47 4.22
C LEU A 7 -11.32 4.55 3.34
N ASP A 8 -12.54 4.30 2.88
CA ASP A 8 -13.31 5.34 2.19
C ASP A 8 -13.73 6.41 3.22
N PHE A 9 -13.10 7.57 3.15
CA PHE A 9 -13.32 8.71 4.02
C PHE A 9 -13.45 10.00 3.20
N GLU A 10 -14.25 10.92 3.71
CA GLU A 10 -14.24 12.32 3.25
C GLU A 10 -13.17 13.07 4.04
N ALA A 11 -12.33 13.84 3.36
CA ALA A 11 -11.29 14.66 3.97
C ALA A 11 -11.61 16.15 3.84
N ILE A 12 -11.44 16.89 4.94
CA ILE A 12 -11.58 18.34 4.97
C ILE A 12 -10.30 18.91 5.56
N ASP A 13 -9.53 19.61 4.74
CA ASP A 13 -8.31 20.30 5.15
C ASP A 13 -8.59 21.81 5.28
N ALA A 14 -7.94 22.46 6.23
CA ALA A 14 -7.94 23.92 6.30
C ALA A 14 -7.21 24.53 5.09
N ASP A 15 -7.59 25.74 4.69
CA ASP A 15 -6.98 26.42 3.54
C ASP A 15 -5.47 26.62 3.68
N ASN A 16 -5.01 26.87 4.91
CA ASN A 16 -3.59 27.06 5.24
C ASN A 16 -2.83 25.74 5.52
N PHE A 17 -3.44 24.56 5.32
CA PHE A 17 -2.84 23.28 5.72
C PHE A 17 -1.61 22.90 4.90
N SER A 18 -1.59 23.28 3.61
CA SER A 18 -0.45 23.01 2.73
C SER A 18 0.69 23.99 3.02
N ASN A 19 1.89 23.47 3.30
CA ASN A 19 3.08 24.25 3.66
C ASN A 19 2.95 25.03 4.98
N PHE A 20 2.05 24.61 5.87
CA PHE A 20 1.90 25.21 7.18
C PHE A 20 3.21 25.11 7.99
N ASN A 21 3.77 26.27 8.35
CA ASN A 21 4.93 26.41 9.24
C ASN A 21 6.10 25.44 8.92
N THR A 22 6.40 25.25 7.63
CA THR A 22 7.48 24.37 7.16
C THR A 22 8.82 24.86 7.71
N GLY A 23 9.58 23.98 8.35
CA GLY A 23 10.88 24.36 8.95
C GLY A 23 10.90 24.48 10.46
N ALA A 24 9.74 24.69 11.09
CA ALA A 24 9.67 24.94 12.52
C ALA A 24 9.09 23.72 13.28
N PRO A 25 9.48 23.53 14.55
CA PRO A 25 8.84 22.55 15.42
C PRO A 25 7.36 22.84 15.59
N CYS A 26 6.51 21.83 15.35
CA CYS A 26 5.07 21.91 15.53
C CYS A 26 4.60 20.83 16.50
N ILE A 27 3.47 21.10 17.17
CA ILE A 27 2.74 20.15 18.01
C ILE A 27 1.50 19.70 17.23
N LEU A 28 1.28 18.39 17.20
CA LEU A 28 0.17 17.73 16.54
C LEU A 28 -0.74 17.13 17.61
N GLY A 29 -2.02 17.53 17.61
CA GLY A 29 -3.08 16.93 18.42
C GLY A 29 -4.04 16.14 17.55
N ILE A 30 -4.44 14.94 17.99
CA ILE A 30 -5.41 14.10 17.29
C ILE A 30 -6.46 13.62 18.28
N ASP A 31 -7.72 13.70 17.87
CA ASP A 31 -8.86 13.21 18.64
C ASP A 31 -9.98 12.74 17.70
N GLU A 32 -10.94 11.99 18.24
CA GLU A 32 -12.11 11.52 17.50
C GLU A 32 -13.44 11.87 18.15
N ALA A 33 -14.48 11.94 17.32
CA ALA A 33 -15.87 12.09 17.74
C ALA A 33 -16.76 11.09 17.01
N GLY A 34 -17.85 10.66 17.67
CA GLY A 34 -18.85 9.78 17.04
C GLY A 34 -18.51 8.28 17.08
N ARG A 35 -17.63 7.84 17.99
CA ARG A 35 -17.28 6.42 18.14
C ARG A 35 -18.38 5.54 18.72
N GLY A 36 -19.12 6.05 19.71
CA GLY A 36 -20.15 5.32 20.46
C GLY A 36 -21.57 5.32 19.86
N PRO A 37 -22.04 6.40 19.20
CA PRO A 37 -23.37 6.45 18.61
C PRO A 37 -23.61 5.39 17.53
N VAL A 38 -24.84 4.88 17.47
CA VAL A 38 -25.30 3.96 16.41
C VAL A 38 -25.57 4.69 15.09
N LEU A 39 -25.78 6.01 15.15
CA LEU A 39 -26.13 6.85 14.02
C LEU A 39 -25.04 7.88 13.76
N GLY A 40 -24.79 8.14 12.48
CA GLY A 40 -23.86 9.18 12.02
C GLY A 40 -22.45 8.66 11.73
N PRO A 41 -21.57 9.54 11.21
CA PRO A 41 -20.19 9.22 10.94
C PRO A 41 -19.32 9.26 12.19
N MET A 42 -18.17 8.61 12.08
CA MET A 42 -17.06 8.78 13.03
C MET A 42 -16.07 9.77 12.41
N VAL A 43 -15.75 10.84 13.12
CA VAL A 43 -14.91 11.94 12.63
C VAL A 43 -13.60 11.95 13.42
N TYR A 44 -12.48 11.96 12.71
CA TYR A 44 -11.15 12.13 13.28
C TYR A 44 -10.66 13.53 12.93
N GLY A 45 -10.20 14.27 13.93
CA GLY A 45 -9.62 15.59 13.76
C GLY A 45 -8.14 15.60 14.09
N CYS A 46 -7.38 16.34 13.30
CA CYS A 46 -5.99 16.68 13.52
C CYS A 46 -5.90 18.20 13.60
N ALA A 47 -5.29 18.72 14.66
CA ALA A 47 -4.96 20.13 14.80
C ALA A 47 -3.46 20.29 14.98
N ILE A 48 -2.89 21.30 14.33
CA ILE A 48 -1.45 21.55 14.30
C ILE A 48 -1.20 23.00 14.64
N VAL A 49 -0.24 23.21 15.54
CA VAL A 49 0.18 24.52 16.02
C VAL A 49 1.71 24.57 16.10
N PRO A 50 2.35 25.72 15.80
CA PRO A 50 3.76 25.93 16.11
C PRO A 50 4.03 25.69 17.60
N ALA A 51 5.17 25.07 17.94
CA ALA A 51 5.46 24.70 19.33
C ALA A 51 5.56 25.91 20.27
N ASP A 52 5.95 27.07 19.75
CA ASP A 52 6.03 28.36 20.44
C ASP A 52 4.67 29.06 20.61
N LYS A 53 3.62 28.61 19.91
CA LYS A 53 2.26 29.20 19.90
C LYS A 53 1.25 28.46 20.77
N MET A 54 1.72 27.56 21.63
CA MET A 54 0.83 26.75 22.48
C MET A 54 0.03 27.60 23.49
N GLU A 55 0.61 28.67 24.04
CA GLU A 55 -0.12 29.55 24.97
C GLU A 55 -1.11 30.46 24.24
N ASP A 56 -0.78 30.90 23.02
CA ASP A 56 -1.70 31.63 22.16
C ASP A 56 -2.94 30.77 21.84
N LEU A 57 -2.77 29.46 21.60
CA LEU A 57 -3.88 28.51 21.43
C LEU A 57 -4.79 28.43 22.66
N LYS A 58 -4.22 28.38 23.87
CA LYS A 58 -5.03 28.38 25.11
C LYS A 58 -5.82 29.68 25.27
N SER A 59 -5.24 30.81 24.88
CA SER A 59 -5.91 32.12 24.94
C SER A 59 -7.16 32.22 24.04
N LEU A 60 -7.27 31.38 23.00
CA LEU A 60 -8.46 31.31 22.14
C LEU A 60 -9.67 30.68 22.85
N GLY A 61 -9.48 30.06 24.02
CA GLY A 61 -10.52 29.42 24.81
C GLY A 61 -10.71 27.95 24.49
N VAL A 62 -9.69 27.29 23.93
CA VAL A 62 -9.65 25.84 23.74
C VAL A 62 -9.52 25.17 25.11
N ASN A 63 -10.65 24.68 25.63
CA ASN A 63 -10.76 23.92 26.88
C ASN A 63 -11.43 22.56 26.59
N ASP A 64 -11.52 21.69 27.60
CA ASP A 64 -12.18 20.39 27.47
C ASP A 64 -13.56 20.56 26.80
N SER A 65 -13.71 19.94 25.63
CA SER A 65 -14.89 20.09 24.78
C SER A 65 -16.16 19.67 25.50
N LYS A 66 -16.08 18.79 26.51
CA LYS A 66 -17.22 18.33 27.32
C LYS A 66 -17.79 19.42 28.24
N ILE A 67 -16.99 20.42 28.58
CA ILE A 67 -17.41 21.57 29.40
C ILE A 67 -18.05 22.66 28.52
N LEU A 68 -17.65 22.73 27.25
CA LEU A 68 -18.14 23.73 26.31
C LEU A 68 -19.50 23.35 25.72
N SER A 69 -20.43 24.30 25.71
CA SER A 69 -21.67 24.22 24.94
C SER A 69 -21.40 24.27 23.43
N ARG A 70 -22.38 23.83 22.63
CA ARG A 70 -22.29 23.85 21.16
C ARG A 70 -21.92 25.24 20.61
N SER A 71 -22.62 26.29 21.05
CA SER A 71 -22.36 27.67 20.60
C SER A 71 -20.96 28.15 20.99
N GLN A 72 -20.45 27.73 22.16
CA GLN A 72 -19.07 28.05 22.55
C GLN A 72 -18.05 27.36 21.65
N ARG A 73 -18.26 26.09 21.27
CA ARG A 73 -17.36 25.36 20.35
C ARG A 73 -17.33 26.02 18.97
N GLU A 74 -18.49 26.41 18.44
CA GLU A 74 -18.59 27.12 17.15
C GLU A 74 -17.80 28.44 17.17
N LYS A 75 -17.91 29.22 18.25
CA LYS A 75 -17.11 30.45 18.42
C LYS A 75 -15.61 30.19 18.50
N VAL A 76 -15.19 29.11 19.15
CA VAL A 76 -13.77 28.74 19.27
C VAL A 76 -13.23 28.30 17.90
N ILE A 77 -14.00 27.55 17.10
CA ILE A 77 -13.61 27.17 15.74
C ILE A 77 -13.37 28.42 14.88
N THR A 78 -14.30 29.37 14.86
CA THR A 78 -14.13 30.62 14.09
C THR A 78 -12.86 31.39 14.50
N LYS A 79 -12.52 31.40 15.80
CA LYS A 79 -11.28 32.01 16.28
C LYS A 79 -10.03 31.26 15.82
N MET A 80 -10.06 29.92 15.83
CA MET A 80 -8.93 29.10 15.36
C MET A 80 -8.71 29.27 13.86
N GLU A 81 -9.78 29.25 13.06
CA GLU A 81 -9.75 29.47 11.61
C GLU A 81 -9.18 30.86 11.26
N ALA A 82 -9.47 31.88 12.06
CA ALA A 82 -8.95 33.24 11.85
C ALA A 82 -7.50 33.46 12.33
N SER A 83 -6.93 32.53 13.10
CA SER A 83 -5.69 32.79 13.85
C SER A 83 -4.40 32.68 13.03
N GLU A 84 -4.46 32.14 11.81
CA GLU A 84 -3.33 31.80 10.91
C GLU A 84 -2.25 30.85 11.49
N PHE A 85 -2.06 30.81 12.81
CA PHE A 85 -1.11 29.93 13.51
C PHE A 85 -1.71 28.57 13.92
N VAL A 86 -2.96 28.29 13.55
CA VAL A 86 -3.58 26.98 13.70
C VAL A 86 -3.96 26.47 12.31
N THR A 87 -3.69 25.20 12.07
CA THR A 87 -4.24 24.48 10.92
C THR A 87 -4.84 23.15 11.35
N TYR A 88 -5.72 22.58 10.53
CA TYR A 88 -6.38 21.33 10.85
C TYR A 88 -6.69 20.49 9.61
N SER A 89 -6.86 19.19 9.84
CA SER A 89 -7.37 18.24 8.85
C SER A 89 -8.34 17.28 9.52
N LEU A 90 -9.48 17.05 8.88
CA LEU A 90 -10.53 16.15 9.36
C LEU A 90 -10.68 14.97 8.41
N ARG A 91 -10.98 13.80 8.98
CA ARG A 91 -11.42 12.62 8.23
C ARG A 91 -12.75 12.13 8.75
N ILE A 92 -13.74 12.13 7.87
CA ILE A 92 -15.09 11.71 8.14
C ILE A 92 -15.26 10.29 7.59
N VAL A 93 -15.40 9.32 8.49
CA VAL A 93 -15.67 7.93 8.14
C VAL A 93 -17.18 7.71 8.14
N HIS A 94 -17.74 7.53 6.95
CA HIS A 94 -19.18 7.34 6.78
C HIS A 94 -19.65 6.02 7.45
N PRO A 95 -20.85 5.96 8.07
CA PRO A 95 -21.36 4.75 8.72
C PRO A 95 -21.48 3.55 7.76
N ARG A 96 -21.66 3.81 6.46
CA ARG A 96 -21.58 2.80 5.39
C ARG A 96 -20.21 2.14 5.34
N THR A 97 -19.13 2.93 5.40
CA THR A 97 -17.75 2.44 5.41
C THR A 97 -17.50 1.62 6.66
N ILE A 98 -17.92 2.11 7.84
CA ILE A 98 -17.77 1.38 9.12
C ILE A 98 -18.45 0.00 9.03
N SER A 99 -19.71 -0.02 8.61
CA SER A 99 -20.50 -1.25 8.43
C SER A 99 -19.82 -2.21 7.44
N ALA A 100 -19.42 -1.70 6.27
CA ALA A 100 -18.78 -2.51 5.24
C ALA A 100 -17.45 -3.12 5.72
N GLN A 101 -16.61 -2.36 6.43
CA GLN A 101 -15.32 -2.85 6.92
C GLN A 101 -15.46 -3.85 8.07
N MET A 102 -16.44 -3.66 8.96
CA MET A 102 -16.69 -4.58 10.09
C MET A 102 -17.39 -5.87 9.66
N GLN A 103 -18.16 -5.85 8.55
CA GLN A 103 -18.94 -7.00 8.07
C GLN A 103 -18.30 -7.76 6.88
N ARG A 104 -17.15 -7.31 6.37
CA ARG A 104 -16.43 -8.01 5.28
C ARG A 104 -15.90 -9.38 5.71
N ARG A 105 -15.50 -10.24 4.76
CA ARG A 105 -14.95 -11.59 5.03
C ARG A 105 -13.75 -11.57 5.98
N THR A 106 -12.81 -10.66 5.76
CA THR A 106 -11.67 -10.41 6.67
C THR A 106 -11.99 -9.22 7.57
N ARG A 107 -12.85 -9.42 8.58
CA ARG A 107 -13.39 -8.34 9.41
C ARG A 107 -12.29 -7.46 10.01
N LEU A 108 -12.48 -6.14 9.94
CA LEU A 108 -11.72 -5.20 10.75
C LEU A 108 -12.52 -4.84 11.99
N SER A 109 -11.87 -4.84 13.13
CA SER A 109 -12.42 -4.27 14.36
C SER A 109 -12.53 -2.75 14.24
N LEU A 110 -13.41 -2.15 15.04
CA LEU A 110 -13.53 -0.71 15.11
C LEU A 110 -12.21 -0.05 15.56
N ASN A 111 -11.43 -0.72 16.43
CA ASN A 111 -10.10 -0.28 16.83
C ASN A 111 -9.12 -0.20 15.66
N GLU A 112 -9.10 -1.20 14.77
CA GLU A 112 -8.24 -1.18 13.59
C GLU A 112 -8.65 -0.08 12.62
N ILE A 113 -9.96 0.14 12.44
CA ILE A 113 -10.47 1.26 11.64
C ILE A 113 -9.99 2.58 12.22
N SER A 114 -10.12 2.78 13.54
CA SER A 114 -9.63 3.97 14.25
C SER A 114 -8.13 4.19 14.07
N HIS A 115 -7.32 3.15 14.31
CA HIS A 115 -5.86 3.25 14.17
C HIS A 115 -5.47 3.59 12.73
N ASN A 116 -6.07 2.94 11.72
CA ASN A 116 -5.77 3.22 10.32
C ASN A 116 -6.13 4.66 9.94
N CYS A 117 -7.25 5.19 10.43
CA CYS A 117 -7.63 6.58 10.23
C CYS A 117 -6.63 7.55 10.84
N ILE A 118 -6.24 7.32 12.10
CA ILE A 118 -5.25 8.15 12.83
C ILE A 118 -3.88 8.10 12.14
N ILE A 119 -3.38 6.90 11.81
CA ILE A 119 -2.09 6.73 11.11
C ILE A 119 -2.10 7.49 9.79
N GLY A 120 -3.17 7.34 9.01
CA GLY A 120 -3.27 8.05 7.75
C GLY A 120 -3.34 9.56 7.91
N LEU A 121 -3.97 10.07 8.98
CA LEU A 121 -4.04 11.49 9.30
C LEU A 121 -2.65 12.05 9.69
N ILE A 122 -1.89 11.31 10.50
CA ILE A 122 -0.50 11.62 10.83
C ILE A 122 0.36 11.65 9.57
N GLN A 123 0.25 10.63 8.72
CA GLN A 123 1.00 10.55 7.45
C GLN A 123 0.66 11.73 6.53
N HIS A 124 -0.62 12.14 6.47
CA HIS A 124 -1.05 13.30 5.70
C HIS A 124 -0.43 14.59 6.22
N ALA A 125 -0.46 14.81 7.53
CA ALA A 125 0.19 15.96 8.18
C ALA A 125 1.71 15.98 7.93
N LEU A 126 2.40 14.86 8.17
CA LEU A 126 3.85 14.76 7.93
C LEU A 126 4.20 15.00 6.47
N LYS A 127 3.45 14.44 5.51
CA LYS A 127 3.73 14.63 4.08
C LYS A 127 3.61 16.09 3.62
N ARG A 128 2.73 16.88 4.25
CA ARG A 128 2.42 18.26 3.85
C ARG A 128 3.20 19.32 4.63
N ILE A 129 3.69 18.98 5.82
CA ILE A 129 4.37 19.91 6.75
C ILE A 129 5.85 19.60 6.87
N CYS A 130 6.27 18.34 6.66
CA CYS A 130 7.69 18.03 6.61
C CYS A 130 8.32 18.65 5.37
N ILE A 131 9.53 19.15 5.56
CA ILE A 131 10.33 19.76 4.51
C ILE A 131 10.89 18.67 3.60
N GLN A 132 10.89 18.90 2.30
CA GLN A 132 11.71 18.13 1.39
C GLN A 132 13.20 18.43 1.65
N GLU A 133 14.08 17.45 1.41
CA GLU A 133 15.54 17.61 1.62
C GLU A 133 15.93 17.97 3.07
N ALA A 134 15.21 17.40 4.04
CA ALA A 134 15.45 17.64 5.46
C ALA A 134 16.87 17.28 5.93
N ASP A 135 17.60 16.42 5.22
CA ASP A 135 19.02 16.11 5.47
C ASP A 135 19.97 17.28 5.14
N SER A 136 19.57 18.19 4.24
CA SER A 136 20.31 19.43 3.94
C SER A 136 20.07 20.53 4.98
N ILE A 137 18.96 20.46 5.73
CA ILE A 137 18.52 21.50 6.67
C ILE A 137 18.86 21.10 8.11
N PHE A 138 18.64 19.84 8.48
CA PHE A 138 18.83 19.34 9.84
C PHE A 138 19.99 18.35 9.89
N PRO A 139 21.13 18.70 10.52
CA PRO A 139 22.29 17.82 10.63
C PRO A 139 21.97 16.45 11.25
N ILE A 140 20.97 16.39 12.14
CA ILE A 140 20.53 15.12 12.76
C ILE A 140 19.89 14.16 11.75
N VAL A 141 19.18 14.67 10.74
CA VAL A 141 18.62 13.85 9.65
C VAL A 141 19.76 13.39 8.73
N GLY A 142 20.74 14.25 8.47
CA GLY A 142 21.99 13.88 7.80
C GLY A 142 22.72 12.74 8.54
N ALA A 143 22.86 12.83 9.86
CA ALA A 143 23.46 11.78 10.68
C ALA A 143 22.68 10.45 10.59
N ALA A 144 21.34 10.48 10.69
CA ALA A 144 20.50 9.31 10.50
C ALA A 144 20.66 8.69 9.11
N SER A 145 20.75 9.52 8.07
CA SER A 145 20.99 9.11 6.67
C SER A 145 22.34 8.41 6.52
N ILE A 146 23.40 8.92 7.17
CA ILE A 146 24.73 8.28 7.19
C ILE A 146 24.66 6.93 7.90
N PHE A 147 24.05 6.83 9.08
CA PHE A 147 23.88 5.56 9.79
C PHE A 147 23.14 4.53 8.94
N ALA A 148 22.06 4.93 8.26
CA ALA A 148 21.29 4.05 7.39
C ALA A 148 22.11 3.54 6.20
N LYS A 149 22.80 4.45 5.48
CA LYS A 149 23.63 4.11 4.31
C LYS A 149 24.79 3.18 4.68
N VAL A 150 25.56 3.55 5.71
CA VAL A 150 26.72 2.76 6.17
C VAL A 150 26.27 1.38 6.67
N THR A 151 25.17 1.31 7.41
CA THR A 151 24.64 0.02 7.90
C THR A 151 24.15 -0.85 6.75
N ARG A 152 23.44 -0.27 5.76
CA ARG A 152 23.02 -0.98 4.55
C ARG A 152 24.23 -1.54 3.80
N ASP A 153 25.26 -0.73 3.56
CA ASP A 153 26.42 -1.16 2.79
C ASP A 153 27.17 -2.29 3.53
N ARG A 154 27.38 -2.16 4.84
CA ARG A 154 27.95 -3.24 5.68
C ARG A 154 27.10 -4.51 5.65
N ARG A 155 25.77 -4.38 5.67
CA ARG A 155 24.85 -5.54 5.69
C ARG A 155 24.76 -6.25 4.35
N VAL A 156 24.91 -5.51 3.24
CA VAL A 156 25.01 -6.08 1.89
C VAL A 156 26.37 -6.75 1.69
N SER A 157 27.46 -6.15 2.15
CA SER A 157 28.81 -6.75 2.05
C SER A 157 28.96 -8.03 2.89
N ASN A 158 28.29 -8.09 4.04
CA ASN A 158 28.28 -9.26 4.95
C ASN A 158 26.92 -9.95 4.96
N TRP A 159 26.25 -10.03 3.81
CA TRP A 159 24.96 -10.71 3.72
C TRP A 159 25.15 -12.22 3.87
N ILE A 160 24.41 -12.82 4.80
CA ILE A 160 24.37 -14.26 5.03
C ILE A 160 22.92 -14.62 5.29
N LEU A 161 22.34 -15.48 4.45
CA LEU A 161 21.01 -16.05 4.64
C LEU A 161 20.94 -17.41 3.93
N ASP A 162 20.44 -18.44 4.63
CA ASP A 162 20.23 -19.80 4.08
C ASP A 162 21.47 -20.39 3.39
N GLY A 163 22.67 -20.14 3.95
CA GLY A 163 23.95 -20.59 3.38
C GLY A 163 24.44 -19.76 2.18
N PHE A 164 23.64 -18.81 1.69
CA PHE A 164 24.08 -17.85 0.67
C PHE A 164 24.83 -16.69 1.32
N THR A 165 26.07 -16.50 0.90
CA THR A 165 26.88 -15.34 1.27
C THR A 165 26.90 -14.32 0.14
N SER A 166 26.92 -13.03 0.46
CA SER A 166 27.26 -12.01 -0.53
C SER A 166 28.65 -12.28 -1.12
N PRO A 167 28.82 -12.12 -2.45
CA PRO A 167 30.15 -12.11 -3.03
C PRO A 167 30.96 -10.97 -2.41
N LYS A 168 32.22 -11.26 -2.04
CA LYS A 168 33.14 -10.24 -1.52
C LYS A 168 33.42 -9.13 -2.54
N GLU A 169 33.32 -9.44 -3.82
CA GLU A 169 33.53 -8.50 -4.94
C GLU A 169 32.55 -8.76 -6.09
N GLY A 170 32.26 -7.71 -6.89
CA GLY A 170 31.57 -7.85 -8.18
C GLY A 170 30.05 -7.70 -8.18
N ILE A 171 29.40 -7.46 -7.03
CA ILE A 171 27.95 -7.19 -6.98
C ILE A 171 27.56 -5.81 -7.53
N GLY A 172 28.52 -4.87 -7.59
CA GLY A 172 28.30 -3.49 -7.98
C GLY A 172 27.55 -2.70 -6.89
N SER A 173 26.87 -1.63 -7.32
CA SER A 173 26.10 -0.73 -6.46
C SER A 173 24.76 -1.33 -5.94
N GLY A 174 24.28 -2.38 -6.61
CA GLY A 174 22.95 -2.96 -6.40
C GLY A 174 21.82 -2.26 -7.16
N TYR A 175 22.11 -1.22 -7.95
CA TYR A 175 21.10 -0.52 -8.76
C TYR A 175 20.96 -1.13 -10.16
N PRO A 176 19.74 -1.17 -10.74
CA PRO A 176 19.53 -1.72 -12.07
C PRO A 176 20.20 -0.92 -13.20
N SER A 177 20.67 0.30 -12.96
CA SER A 177 21.40 1.11 -13.94
C SER A 177 22.87 0.70 -14.05
N ASP A 178 23.44 0.17 -12.99
CA ASP A 178 24.86 -0.18 -12.89
C ASP A 178 25.21 -1.44 -13.72
N PRO A 179 26.16 -1.35 -14.66
CA PRO A 179 26.61 -2.48 -15.47
C PRO A 179 27.10 -3.69 -14.66
N MET A 180 27.80 -3.46 -13.55
CA MET A 180 28.34 -4.55 -12.71
C MET A 180 27.20 -5.32 -12.04
N THR A 181 26.22 -4.59 -11.50
CA THR A 181 25.00 -5.17 -10.92
C THR A 181 24.22 -6.01 -11.95
N LYS A 182 24.03 -5.50 -13.19
CA LYS A 182 23.36 -6.26 -14.26
C LYS A 182 24.11 -7.55 -14.62
N CYS A 183 25.44 -7.47 -14.68
CA CYS A 183 26.30 -8.59 -14.98
C CYS A 183 26.21 -9.66 -13.87
N TYR A 184 26.27 -9.23 -12.62
CA TYR A 184 26.09 -10.09 -11.45
C TYR A 184 24.75 -10.83 -11.50
N ILE A 185 23.64 -10.09 -11.59
CA ILE A 185 22.30 -10.68 -11.64
C ILE A 185 22.20 -11.71 -12.78
N SER A 186 22.67 -11.36 -13.98
CA SER A 186 22.59 -12.25 -15.15
C SER A 186 23.40 -13.54 -14.98
N ARG A 187 24.49 -13.52 -14.20
CA ARG A 187 25.34 -14.68 -13.90
C ARG A 187 24.79 -15.56 -12.80
N THR A 188 24.11 -14.97 -11.80
CA THR A 188 23.58 -15.69 -10.63
C THR A 188 22.17 -16.24 -10.83
N LEU A 189 21.61 -16.14 -12.04
CA LEU A 189 20.30 -16.70 -12.34
C LEU A 189 20.40 -18.22 -12.42
N ASP A 190 19.72 -18.88 -11.50
CA ASP A 190 19.37 -20.29 -11.57
C ASP A 190 18.09 -20.49 -12.40
N SER A 191 18.07 -21.51 -13.26
CA SER A 191 16.96 -21.75 -14.18
C SER A 191 15.68 -22.21 -13.47
N LEU A 192 15.82 -22.88 -12.33
CA LEU A 192 14.71 -23.46 -11.56
C LEU A 192 14.29 -22.57 -10.39
N PHE A 193 15.26 -22.15 -9.56
CA PHE A 193 15.02 -21.37 -8.33
C PHE A 193 15.07 -19.86 -8.55
N GLY A 194 15.54 -19.39 -9.71
CA GLY A 194 15.66 -17.97 -9.99
C GLY A 194 16.91 -17.35 -9.34
N PHE A 195 16.75 -16.50 -8.34
CA PHE A 195 17.86 -15.74 -7.75
C PHE A 195 18.05 -16.02 -6.26
N SER A 196 19.24 -15.68 -5.76
CA SER A 196 19.52 -15.64 -4.31
C SER A 196 18.52 -14.72 -3.57
N PRO A 197 18.20 -14.99 -2.29
CA PRO A 197 17.32 -14.14 -1.46
C PRO A 197 17.72 -12.66 -1.37
N LEU A 198 18.96 -12.34 -1.73
CA LEU A 198 19.45 -10.96 -1.82
C LEU A 198 18.74 -10.15 -2.94
N VAL A 199 18.21 -10.82 -3.96
CA VAL A 199 17.58 -10.19 -5.13
C VAL A 199 16.08 -10.00 -4.89
N ARG A 200 15.58 -8.79 -5.23
CA ARG A 200 14.16 -8.44 -5.10
C ARG A 200 13.38 -8.88 -6.35
N PHE A 201 12.62 -9.97 -6.24
CA PHE A 201 11.86 -10.55 -7.36
C PHE A 201 10.78 -9.64 -7.94
N SER A 202 10.20 -8.73 -7.13
CA SER A 202 9.16 -7.79 -7.56
C SER A 202 9.64 -6.62 -8.42
N TRP A 203 10.94 -6.49 -8.64
CA TRP A 203 11.46 -5.45 -9.52
C TRP A 203 11.24 -5.83 -10.98
N ARG A 204 10.64 -4.92 -11.76
CA ARG A 204 10.36 -5.14 -13.21
C ARG A 204 11.57 -5.64 -14.01
N THR A 205 12.78 -5.19 -13.68
CA THR A 205 14.02 -5.66 -14.33
C THR A 205 14.26 -7.16 -14.09
N ILE A 206 14.01 -7.61 -12.86
CA ILE A 206 14.18 -8.99 -12.40
C ILE A 206 13.06 -9.87 -12.95
N GLU A 207 11.81 -9.41 -12.89
CA GLU A 207 10.64 -10.09 -13.48
C GLU A 207 10.84 -10.39 -14.97
N LYS A 208 11.31 -9.40 -15.74
CA LYS A 208 11.63 -9.57 -17.16
C LYS A 208 12.75 -10.58 -17.40
N LEU A 209 13.78 -10.58 -16.55
CA LEU A 209 14.88 -11.54 -16.65
C LEU A 209 14.42 -12.97 -16.34
N LEU A 210 13.59 -13.16 -15.31
CA LEU A 210 12.99 -14.46 -14.97
C LEU A 210 12.10 -14.97 -16.09
N GLY A 211 11.18 -14.15 -16.61
CA GLY A 211 10.27 -14.57 -17.68
C GLY A 211 10.98 -14.96 -18.99
N ASN A 212 12.15 -14.39 -19.24
CA ASN A 212 12.92 -14.68 -20.45
C ASN A 212 13.85 -15.90 -20.32
N LYS A 213 14.50 -16.08 -19.16
CA LYS A 213 15.61 -17.02 -18.98
C LYS A 213 15.35 -18.16 -17.99
N ALA A 214 14.39 -18.01 -17.07
CA ALA A 214 14.01 -19.08 -16.13
C ALA A 214 12.88 -19.95 -16.69
N VAL A 215 12.58 -21.06 -16.01
CA VAL A 215 11.49 -21.97 -16.39
C VAL A 215 10.15 -21.23 -16.39
N LYS A 216 9.45 -21.26 -17.53
CA LYS A 216 8.23 -20.46 -17.81
C LYS A 216 6.95 -21.00 -17.16
N ASN A 217 6.97 -22.23 -16.65
CA ASN A 217 5.78 -22.95 -16.19
C ASN A 217 5.63 -22.97 -14.66
N VAL A 218 6.04 -21.90 -13.97
CA VAL A 218 5.74 -21.73 -12.55
C VAL A 218 4.35 -21.09 -12.47
N GLN A 219 3.33 -21.90 -12.18
CA GLN A 219 1.97 -21.43 -11.91
C GLN A 219 1.70 -21.54 -10.42
N GLY A 220 1.49 -20.40 -9.76
CA GLY A 220 0.93 -20.35 -8.41
C GLY A 220 -0.53 -20.78 -8.43
N THR A 221 -1.03 -21.27 -7.30
CA THR A 221 -2.42 -21.71 -7.15
C THR A 221 -3.45 -20.61 -7.41
N ASP A 222 -3.04 -19.34 -7.36
CA ASP A 222 -3.87 -18.15 -7.57
C ASP A 222 -3.62 -17.48 -8.94
N ASP A 223 -2.75 -18.03 -9.78
CA ASP A 223 -2.46 -17.47 -11.10
C ASP A 223 -3.61 -17.80 -12.06
N ASP A 224 -4.50 -16.82 -12.25
CA ASP A 224 -5.63 -16.92 -13.18
C ASP A 224 -5.13 -17.00 -14.64
N PRO A 225 -5.30 -18.15 -15.33
CA PRO A 225 -4.83 -18.34 -16.71
C PRO A 225 -5.44 -17.33 -17.70
N LEU A 226 -6.59 -16.74 -17.35
CA LEU A 226 -7.32 -15.79 -18.20
C LEU A 226 -6.70 -14.39 -18.21
N LYS A 227 -5.88 -14.02 -17.21
CA LYS A 227 -5.24 -12.70 -17.14
C LYS A 227 -4.02 -12.54 -18.06
N GLN A 228 -3.47 -13.64 -18.59
CA GLN A 228 -2.28 -13.60 -19.45
C GLN A 228 -2.58 -13.35 -20.94
N ARG A 229 -3.84 -13.48 -21.38
CA ARG A 229 -4.23 -13.13 -22.75
C ARG A 229 -4.61 -11.65 -22.83
N THR A 230 -3.96 -10.90 -23.70
CA THR A 230 -4.38 -9.52 -23.95
C THR A 230 -5.73 -9.52 -24.67
N LEU A 231 -6.61 -8.55 -24.34
CA LEU A 231 -7.93 -8.37 -24.98
C LEU A 231 -7.87 -8.37 -26.52
N LYS A 232 -6.74 -7.95 -27.11
CA LYS A 232 -6.48 -8.03 -28.55
C LYS A 232 -6.37 -9.46 -29.09
N GLU A 233 -5.79 -10.40 -28.33
CA GLU A 233 -5.67 -11.81 -28.74
C GLU A 233 -7.01 -12.53 -28.64
N ILE A 234 -7.84 -12.15 -27.67
CA ILE A 234 -9.22 -12.65 -27.48
C ILE A 234 -10.13 -12.14 -28.61
N TRP A 235 -9.95 -10.90 -29.06
CA TRP A 235 -10.71 -10.35 -30.19
C TRP A 235 -10.19 -10.82 -31.56
N ALA A 236 -8.90 -11.08 -31.70
CA ALA A 236 -8.35 -11.68 -32.93
C ALA A 236 -8.85 -13.11 -33.16
N SER A 237 -9.08 -13.90 -32.10
CA SER A 237 -9.68 -15.23 -32.22
C SER A 237 -11.19 -15.23 -32.52
N ASN A 238 -11.87 -14.11 -32.28
CA ASN A 238 -13.32 -13.97 -32.45
C ASN A 238 -13.71 -13.20 -33.73
N GLY A 239 -12.74 -12.85 -34.57
CA GLY A 239 -12.95 -12.06 -35.77
C GLY A 239 -12.80 -12.86 -37.07
N ALA A 240 -13.72 -13.81 -37.33
CA ALA A 240 -14.08 -14.23 -38.68
C ALA A 240 -15.39 -15.04 -38.66
N ASP A 241 -16.37 -14.56 -39.44
CA ASP A 241 -17.68 -15.13 -39.75
C ASP A 241 -18.73 -15.26 -38.65
N GLY A 242 -19.63 -14.27 -38.69
CA GLY A 242 -20.96 -14.38 -38.14
C GLY A 242 -21.74 -15.53 -38.78
N LYS A 243 -22.21 -16.44 -37.93
CA LYS A 243 -23.50 -17.13 -38.03
C LYS A 243 -23.78 -17.72 -36.66
N ASP A 244 -24.87 -17.26 -36.05
CA ASP A 244 -25.47 -17.88 -34.88
C ASP A 244 -25.56 -19.40 -35.09
N LYS A 245 -24.74 -20.13 -34.34
CA LYS A 245 -24.81 -21.58 -34.20
C LYS A 245 -24.66 -21.94 -32.73
N HIS A 246 -25.59 -21.44 -31.91
CA HIS A 246 -25.67 -21.87 -30.52
C HIS A 246 -26.31 -23.27 -30.34
N GLU A 247 -26.59 -24.01 -31.42
CA GLU A 247 -27.35 -25.27 -31.29
C GLU A 247 -26.82 -26.48 -32.08
N GLN A 248 -25.66 -26.40 -32.70
CA GLN A 248 -25.11 -27.55 -33.43
C GLN A 248 -23.60 -27.58 -33.27
N HIS A 249 -23.11 -28.37 -32.31
CA HIS A 249 -21.92 -29.24 -32.37
C HIS A 249 -21.85 -30.07 -31.08
N LEU A 250 -22.93 -30.80 -30.80
CA LEU A 250 -22.97 -31.88 -29.80
C LEU A 250 -23.36 -33.17 -30.52
N LYS A 251 -22.55 -33.58 -31.49
CA LYS A 251 -22.55 -34.97 -31.97
C LYS A 251 -21.12 -35.49 -32.13
N HIS A 252 -20.83 -36.44 -31.24
CA HIS A 252 -19.87 -37.56 -31.32
C HIS A 252 -18.47 -37.39 -30.72
N LYS A 253 -18.38 -37.68 -29.41
CA LYS A 253 -17.81 -38.95 -28.89
C LYS A 253 -18.63 -39.35 -27.65
N LYS A 254 -18.97 -40.63 -27.47
CA LYS A 254 -19.49 -41.15 -26.19
C LYS A 254 -18.38 -40.99 -25.12
N GLY A 255 -18.24 -39.79 -24.58
CA GLY A 255 -17.34 -39.50 -23.47
C GLY A 255 -18.09 -39.72 -22.16
N LEU A 256 -17.71 -40.73 -21.40
CA LEU A 256 -18.22 -41.04 -20.07
C LEU A 256 -18.35 -39.74 -19.23
N VAL A 257 -19.55 -39.44 -18.72
CA VAL A 257 -19.66 -38.44 -17.64
C VAL A 257 -18.83 -38.98 -16.48
N ARG A 258 -17.70 -38.31 -16.20
CA ARG A 258 -16.77 -38.76 -15.16
C ARG A 258 -17.50 -38.75 -13.82
N HIS A 259 -17.49 -39.89 -13.12
CA HIS A 259 -18.21 -40.00 -11.85
C HIS A 259 -17.70 -38.95 -10.85
N ARG A 260 -18.62 -38.34 -10.10
CA ARG A 260 -18.37 -37.20 -9.19
C ARG A 260 -17.27 -37.51 -8.16
N PHE A 261 -17.15 -38.79 -7.77
CA PHE A 261 -16.07 -39.29 -6.90
C PHE A 261 -14.66 -39.00 -7.45
N PHE A 262 -14.44 -39.26 -8.75
CA PHE A 262 -13.13 -39.08 -9.40
C PHE A 262 -12.89 -37.62 -9.74
N ALA A 263 -13.90 -36.92 -10.29
CA ALA A 263 -13.80 -35.51 -10.63
C ALA A 263 -13.52 -34.63 -9.40
N GLY A 264 -14.19 -34.88 -8.27
CA GLY A 264 -14.01 -34.11 -7.04
C GLY A 264 -12.67 -34.34 -6.33
N ARG A 265 -11.87 -35.31 -6.78
CA ARG A 265 -10.54 -35.65 -6.21
C ARG A 265 -9.40 -35.43 -7.19
N GLY A 266 -9.69 -34.89 -8.38
CA GLY A 266 -8.69 -34.70 -9.44
C GLY A 266 -8.14 -36.00 -10.02
N ILE A 267 -8.81 -37.14 -9.82
CA ILE A 267 -8.32 -38.45 -10.27
C ILE A 267 -8.68 -38.65 -11.74
N ALA A 268 -7.66 -39.00 -12.54
CA ALA A 268 -7.80 -39.18 -13.97
C ALA A 268 -7.18 -40.49 -14.47
N ASN A 269 -7.80 -41.09 -15.49
CA ASN A 269 -7.18 -42.15 -16.28
C ASN A 269 -5.95 -41.57 -17.00
N ILE A 270 -4.86 -42.31 -16.99
CA ILE A 270 -3.63 -41.97 -17.71
C ILE A 270 -3.69 -42.68 -19.06
N ASP A 271 -4.04 -41.96 -20.11
CA ASP A 271 -3.96 -42.45 -21.49
C ASP A 271 -2.58 -42.06 -22.04
N ILE A 272 -1.53 -42.81 -21.71
CA ILE A 272 -0.21 -42.64 -22.35
C ILE A 272 -0.32 -43.27 -23.75
N ILE A 273 -0.27 -42.43 -24.79
CA ILE A 273 -0.03 -42.91 -26.15
C ILE A 273 1.45 -43.30 -26.21
N VAL A 274 1.72 -44.60 -26.34
CA VAL A 274 3.06 -45.16 -26.57
C VAL A 274 3.43 -45.01 -28.04
#